data_AF-X1C300-F1
#
_entry.id   AF-X1C300-F1
#
_cell.length_a   1.000
_cell.length_b   1.000
_cell.length_c   1.000
_cell.angle_alpha   90.00
_cell.angle_beta   90.00
_cell.angle_gamma   90.00
#
_symmetry.space_group_name_H-M   'P 1'
#
loop_
_entity.id
_entity.type
_entity.pdbx_description
1 polymer ?
#
loop_
_entity_poly.entity_id
_entity_poly.type
_entity_poly.pdbx_seq_one_letter_code
_entity_poly.pdbx_strand_id
1 'polypeptide(L)' 'GILYMAGENNYGQLGNGTTRSSTIPIAIQFKQKIIGISCGSFYTAALTSDGKIYIWGNLDGLDEIDKFVTGD' A
#
# COMPACT_ATOMS: atom_id res chain seq x y z
N GLY A 1 -3.73 13.00 -0.96
CA GLY A 1 -2.74 12.94 -2.05
C GLY A 1 -3.04 11.77 -2.96
N ILE A 2 -2.39 11.70 -4.12
CA ILE A 2 -2.57 10.60 -5.08
C ILE A 2 -1.29 9.78 -5.10
N LEU A 3 -1.43 8.47 -4.97
CA LEU A 3 -0.34 7.51 -5.18
C LEU A 3 -0.59 6.79 -6.51
N TYR A 4 0.43 6.69 -7.36
CA TYR A 4 0.36 5.92 -8.59
C TYR A 4 1.16 4.63 -8.44
N MET A 5 0.53 3.49 -8.70
CA MET A 5 1.14 2.16 -8.59
C MET A 5 1.04 1.42 -9.93
N ALA A 6 2.03 0.61 -10.27
CA ALA A 6 1.99 -0.31 -11.40
C ALA A 6 2.88 -1.51 -11.07
N GLY A 7 2.67 -2.62 -11.76
CA GLY A 7 3.46 -3.85 -11.65
C GLY A 7 2.62 -5.05 -11.24
N GLU A 8 3.28 -5.95 -10.53
CA GLU A 8 2.68 -7.18 -10.02
C GLU A 8 1.67 -6.89 -8.91
N ASN A 9 0.56 -7.61 -8.93
CA ASN A 9 -0.53 -7.41 -7.98
C ASN A 9 -1.12 -8.73 -7.47
N ASN A 10 -0.39 -9.84 -7.56
CA ASN A 10 -0.89 -11.18 -7.23
C ASN A 10 -1.43 -11.28 -5.80
N TYR A 11 -0.97 -10.39 -4.91
CA TYR A 11 -1.37 -10.31 -3.51
C TYR A 11 -2.10 -9.01 -3.17
N GLY A 12 -2.43 -8.16 -4.15
CA GLY A 12 -3.07 -6.88 -3.91
C GLY A 12 -2.08 -5.73 -3.62
N GLN A 13 -0.79 -5.87 -3.94
CA GLN A 13 0.26 -4.86 -3.69
C GLN A 13 -0.01 -3.49 -4.34
N LEU A 14 -0.88 -3.43 -5.35
CA LEU A 14 -1.29 -2.18 -5.98
C LEU A 14 -2.42 -1.47 -5.23
N GLY A 15 -3.06 -2.06 -4.21
CA GLY A 15 -4.00 -1.35 -3.33
C GLY A 15 -5.29 -0.87 -4.00
N ASN A 16 -5.67 -1.44 -5.14
CA ASN A 16 -6.87 -1.04 -5.91
C ASN A 16 -8.09 -1.95 -5.71
N GLY A 17 -8.08 -2.78 -4.66
CA GLY A 17 -9.15 -3.74 -4.39
C GLY A 17 -9.19 -4.93 -5.35
N THR A 18 -8.16 -5.13 -6.17
CA THR A 18 -8.03 -6.28 -7.08
C THR A 18 -6.70 -6.99 -6.86
N THR A 19 -6.57 -8.19 -7.43
CA THR A 19 -5.30 -8.94 -7.52
C THR A 19 -4.77 -9.01 -8.96
N ARG A 20 -5.22 -8.11 -9.84
CA ARG A 20 -4.80 -8.09 -11.25
C ARG A 20 -3.60 -7.16 -11.43
N SER A 21 -2.51 -7.70 -11.95
CA SER A 21 -1.32 -6.92 -12.33
C SER A 21 -1.65 -5.87 -13.39
N SER A 22 -0.95 -4.74 -13.35
CA SER A 22 -1.15 -3.65 -14.30
C SER A 22 0.19 -3.07 -14.72
N THR A 23 0.45 -3.00 -16.02
CA THR A 23 1.61 -2.28 -16.57
C THR A 23 1.34 -0.78 -16.75
N ILE A 24 0.10 -0.34 -16.53
CA ILE A 24 -0.31 1.06 -16.59
C ILE A 24 -0.50 1.58 -15.16
N PRO A 25 0.06 2.76 -14.81
CA PRO A 25 -0.14 3.35 -13.50
C PRO A 25 -1.61 3.54 -13.15
N ILE A 26 -2.00 3.02 -11.99
CA ILE A 26 -3.33 3.21 -11.42
C ILE A 26 -3.25 4.24 -10.30
N ALA A 27 -4.26 5.10 -10.20
CA ALA A 27 -4.34 6.11 -9.16
C ALA A 27 -5.06 5.56 -7.91
N ILE A 28 -4.45 5.77 -6.75
CA ILE A 28 -5.01 5.45 -5.43
C ILE A 28 -5.18 6.76 -4.67
N GLN A 29 -6.40 7.03 -4.21
CA GLN A 29 -6.71 8.26 -3.50
C GLN A 29 -6.45 8.11 -2.00
N PHE A 30 -5.64 8.99 -1.45
CA PHE A 30 -5.45 9.14 0.01
C PHE A 30 -5.99 10.49 0.47
N LYS A 31 -6.54 10.53 1.69
CA LYS A 31 -6.95 11.80 2.33
C LYS A 31 -5.76 12.75 2.47
N GLN A 32 -4.62 12.20 2.87
CA GLN A 32 -3.40 12.96 3.17
C GLN A 32 -2.32 12.76 2.10
N LYS A 33 -1.28 13.60 2.09
CA LYS A 33 -0.15 13.44 1.18
C LYS A 33 0.68 12.23 1.61
N ILE A 34 1.06 11.37 0.66
CA ILE A 34 2.06 10.32 0.92
C ILE A 34 3.44 10.97 0.91
N ILE A 35 4.20 10.78 1.98
CA ILE A 35 5.56 11.31 2.16
C ILE A 35 6.63 10.21 2.19
N GLY A 36 6.23 8.95 2.26
CA GLY A 36 7.13 7.80 2.15
C GLY A 36 6.39 6.58 1.61
N ILE A 37 7.09 5.73 0.86
CA ILE A 37 6.58 4.48 0.32
C ILE A 37 7.67 3.41 0.34
N SER A 38 7.28 2.17 0.60
CA SER A 38 8.13 0.98 0.48
C SER A 38 7.34 -0.14 -0.18
N CYS A 39 7.90 -0.74 -1.23
CA CYS A 39 7.33 -1.89 -1.93
C CYS A 39 8.15 -3.13 -1.57
N GLY A 40 7.59 -4.00 -0.74
CA GLY A 40 8.12 -5.35 -0.52
C GLY A 40 7.74 -6.28 -1.67
N SER A 41 8.23 -7.52 -1.64
CA SER A 41 7.92 -8.52 -2.67
C SER A 41 6.41 -8.79 -2.79
N PHE A 42 5.71 -8.81 -1.66
CA PHE A 42 4.29 -9.20 -1.61
C PHE A 42 3.38 -8.17 -0.92
N TYR A 43 3.92 -7.03 -0.47
CA TYR A 43 3.16 -5.99 0.21
C TYR A 43 3.69 -4.59 -0.14
N THR A 44 2.89 -3.58 0.15
CA THR A 44 3.26 -2.16 0.06
C THR A 44 2.95 -1.48 1.38
N ALA A 45 3.83 -0.58 1.81
CA ALA A 45 3.62 0.30 2.94
C ALA A 45 3.74 1.77 2.51
N ALA A 46 2.90 2.66 3.05
CA ALA A 46 2.93 4.10 2.79
C ALA A 46 2.80 4.91 4.08
N LEU A 47 3.60 5.98 4.19
CA LEU A 47 3.56 6.96 5.28
C LEU A 47 2.87 8.24 4.80
N THR A 48 1.84 8.68 5.50
CA THR A 48 1.17 9.96 5.24
C THR A 48 1.84 11.12 5.97
N SER A 49 1.59 12.34 5.48
CA SER A 49 2.11 13.59 6.05
C SER A 49 1.64 13.87 7.49
N ASP A 50 0.55 13.24 7.93
CA ASP A 50 0.05 13.31 9.31
C ASP A 50 0.53 12.14 10.18
N GLY A 51 1.49 11.34 9.71
CA GLY A 51 2.15 10.30 10.50
C GLY A 51 1.43 8.95 10.55
N LYS A 52 0.40 8.72 9.73
CA LYS A 52 -0.27 7.41 9.62
C LYS A 52 0.49 6.50 8.65
N ILE A 53 0.58 5.23 9.00
CA ILE A 53 1.12 4.18 8.13
C ILE A 53 -0.04 3.36 7.59
N TYR A 54 -0.01 3.05 6.30
CA TYR A 54 -0.95 2.16 5.64
C TYR A 54 -0.16 1.00 5.04
N ILE A 55 -0.63 -0.24 5.25
CA ILE A 55 0.00 -1.44 4.70
C ILE A 55 -1.07 -2.29 4.02
N TRP A 56 -0.76 -2.81 2.84
CA TRP A 56 -1.66 -3.69 2.07
C TRP A 56 -0.86 -4.70 1.25
N GLY A 57 -1.52 -5.78 0.81
CA GLY A 57 -0.89 -6.91 0.13
C GLY A 57 -0.97 -8.18 0.98
N ASN A 58 -0.03 -9.11 0.78
CA ASN A 58 0.16 -10.27 1.64
C ASN A 58 0.96 -9.88 2.89
N LEU A 59 0.35 -10.05 4.06
CA LEU A 59 0.93 -9.72 5.35
C LEU A 59 1.30 -10.96 6.18
N ASP A 60 1.17 -12.18 5.62
CA ASP A 60 1.32 -13.48 6.31
C ASP A 60 2.78 -13.80 6.76
N GLY A 61 3.65 -12.80 6.81
CA GLY A 61 5.00 -12.88 7.39
C GLY A 61 5.35 -11.66 8.25
N LEU A 62 4.38 -10.78 8.55
CA LEU A 62 4.56 -9.58 9.36
C LEU A 62 4.10 -9.78 10.81
N ASP A 63 4.09 -11.02 11.31
CA ASP A 63 3.60 -11.41 12.66
C ASP A 63 4.24 -10.66 13.85
N GLU A 64 5.28 -9.83 13.63
CA GLU A 64 5.92 -9.01 14.67
C GLU A 64 5.80 -7.49 14.48
N ILE A 65 5.30 -6.99 13.34
CA ILE A 65 5.00 -5.56 13.23
C ILE A 65 3.58 -5.39 13.72
N ASP A 66 3.48 -5.05 15.00
CA ASP A 66 2.32 -4.41 15.63
C ASP A 66 1.36 -3.84 14.58
N LYS A 67 0.07 -4.12 14.74
CA LYS A 67 -1.06 -3.59 13.96
C LYS A 67 -1.17 -2.06 14.07
N PHE A 68 -0.09 -1.34 13.76
CA PHE A 68 -0.02 0.09 13.73
C PHE A 68 -0.81 0.54 12.52
N VAL A 69 -2.04 0.92 12.84
CA VAL A 69 -2.93 1.78 12.06
C VAL A 69 -3.82 1.03 11.06
N THR A 70 -4.82 0.32 11.59
CA THR A 70 -6.16 0.36 10.97
C THR A 70 -6.72 1.75 11.23
N GLY A 71 -6.43 2.68 10.33
CA GLY A 71 -6.83 4.08 10.42
C GLY A 71 -8.31 4.30 10.14
N ASP A 72 -9.18 3.67 10.91
CA ASP A 72 -10.58 4.09 11.10
C ASP A 72 -10.63 5.35 11.99
#